data_AF-A0A919F7G9-F1
#
_entry.id   AF-A0A919F7G9-F1
#
_cell.length_a   1.000
_cell.length_b   1.000
_cell.length_c   1.000
_cell.angle_alpha   90.00
_cell.angle_beta   90.00
_cell.angle_gamma   90.00
#
_symmetry.space_group_name_H-M   'P 1'
#
loop_
_entity.id
_entity.type
_entity.pdbx_description
1 polymer ?
#
loop_
_entity_poly.entity_id
_entity_poly.type
_entity_poly.pdbx_seq_one_letter_code
_entity_poly.pdbx_strand_id
1 'polypeptide(L)' 'MDIRTASNLIAAHLATGQIDQQTAARAQAAIRGDYYGNRMTGERRQRMLALRFGIVDTATPVAGLLARASLAAALEA' A
#
# COMPACT_ATOMS: atom_id res chain seq x y z
N MET A 1 -5.87 -4.55 0.07
CA MET A 1 -4.89 -4.85 1.12
C MET A 1 -5.52 -4.79 2.52
N ASP A 2 -5.49 -5.87 3.29
CA ASP A 2 -5.95 -5.85 4.70
C ASP A 2 -4.88 -5.26 5.65
N ILE A 3 -5.22 -5.11 6.93
CA ILE A 3 -4.33 -4.51 7.95
C ILE A 3 -3.11 -5.41 8.22
N ARG A 4 -3.26 -6.73 8.18
CA ARG A 4 -2.17 -7.68 8.43
C ARG A 4 -1.15 -7.60 7.29
N THR A 5 -1.60 -7.65 6.05
CA THR A 5 -0.73 -7.48 4.86
C THR A 5 0.00 -6.14 4.90
N ALA A 6 -0.71 -5.05 5.21
CA ALA A 6 -0.11 -3.73 5.33
C ALA A 6 0.94 -3.66 6.45
N SER A 7 0.66 -4.28 7.60
CA SER A 7 1.58 -4.32 8.74
C SER A 7 2.86 -5.07 8.39
N ASN A 8 2.74 -6.22 7.70
CA ASN A 8 3.88 -7.00 7.25
C ASN A 8 4.72 -6.23 6.23
N LEU A 9 4.07 -5.51 5.31
CA LEU A 9 4.77 -4.69 4.33
C LEU A 9 5.58 -3.55 4.98
N ILE A 10 4.99 -2.85 5.96
CA ILE A 10 5.70 -1.82 6.72
C ILE A 10 6.90 -2.42 7.46
N ALA A 11 6.72 -3.58 8.10
CA ALA A 11 7.80 -4.26 8.82
C ALA A 11 8.94 -4.68 7.89
N ALA A 12 8.63 -5.15 6.68
CA ALA A 12 9.63 -5.50 5.67
C ALA A 12 10.44 -4.28 5.22
N HIS A 13 9.78 -3.16 4.93
CA HIS A 13 10.46 -1.91 4.55
C HIS A 13 11.35 -1.35 5.68
N LEU A 14 10.93 -1.51 6.94
CA LEU A 14 11.74 -1.15 8.10
C LEU A 14 12.97 -2.07 8.23
N ALA A 15 12.79 -3.38 8.06
CA ALA A 15 13.87 -4.36 8.18
C ALA A 15 14.94 -4.20 7.09
N THR A 16 14.56 -3.78 5.89
CA THR A 16 15.50 -3.49 4.78
C THR A 16 16.10 -2.09 4.83
N GLY A 17 15.71 -1.26 5.81
CA GLY A 17 16.19 0.11 5.96
C GLY A 17 15.65 1.11 4.94
N GLN A 18 14.59 0.76 4.19
CA GLN A 18 13.95 1.65 3.24
C GLN A 18 13.15 2.77 3.92
N ILE A 19 12.71 2.55 5.15
CA ILE A 19 12.07 3.54 6.01
C ILE A 19 12.68 3.50 7.42
N ASP A 20 12.65 4.62 8.13
CA ASP A 20 13.05 4.72 9.53
C ASP A 20 11.93 4.28 10.50
N GLN A 21 12.29 4.09 11.78
CA GLN A 21 11.33 3.69 12.83
C GLN A 21 10.17 4.69 13.01
N GLN A 22 10.43 5.99 12.90
CA GLN A 22 9.40 7.03 13.04
C GLN A 22 8.41 6.95 11.88
N THR A 23 8.89 6.74 10.67
CA THR A 23 8.08 6.52 9.47
C THR A 23 7.24 5.25 9.60
N ALA A 24 7.84 4.14 10.07
CA ALA A 24 7.12 2.90 10.31
C ALA A 24 5.99 3.09 11.36
N ALA A 25 6.25 3.80 12.46
CA ALA A 25 5.25 4.08 13.50
C ALA A 25 4.07 4.91 12.95
N ARG A 26 4.35 5.95 12.16
CA ARG A 26 3.29 6.76 11.51
C ARG A 26 2.47 5.93 10.51
N ALA A 27 3.11 5.07 9.73
CA ALA A 27 2.43 4.19 8.79
C ALA A 27 1.52 3.18 9.51
N GLN A 28 2.01 2.60 10.61
CA GLN A 28 1.23 1.67 11.46
C GLN A 28 -0.03 2.34 12.02
N ALA A 29 0.07 3.58 12.52
CA ALA A 29 -1.10 4.32 12.97
C ALA A 29 -2.08 4.59 11.82
N ALA A 30 -1.56 5.00 10.66
CA ALA A 30 -2.39 5.37 9.50
C ALA A 30 -3.20 4.20 8.92
N ILE A 31 -2.67 2.97 8.89
CA ILE A 31 -3.38 1.82 8.29
C ILE A 31 -4.57 1.32 9.11
N ARG A 32 -4.64 1.71 10.41
CA ARG A 32 -5.69 1.35 11.37
C ARG A 32 -6.79 2.41 11.47
N GLY A 33 -6.49 3.65 11.09
CA GLY A 33 -7.44 4.76 11.14
C GLY A 33 -8.25 4.95 9.85
N ASP A 34 -8.98 6.05 9.80
CA ASP A 34 -9.73 6.49 8.61
C ASP A 34 -8.84 7.25 7.62
N TYR A 35 -9.17 7.14 6.33
CA TYR A 35 -8.46 7.84 5.26
C TYR A 35 -9.20 9.14 4.93
N TYR A 36 -8.70 10.28 5.42
CA TYR A 36 -9.33 11.60 5.20
C TYR A 36 -10.83 11.61 5.55
N GLY A 37 -11.19 11.11 6.74
CA GLY A 37 -12.59 11.05 7.20
C GLY A 37 -13.46 10.02 6.48
N ASN A 38 -12.88 9.20 5.59
CA ASN A 38 -13.59 8.14 4.90
C ASN A 38 -13.15 6.76 5.40
N ARG A 39 -14.09 5.80 5.36
CA ARG A 39 -13.83 4.40 5.68
C ARG A 39 -12.60 3.88 4.93
N MET A 40 -11.65 3.33 5.67
CA MET A 40 -10.42 2.77 5.14
C MET A 40 -10.66 1.42 4.43
N THR A 41 -10.80 1.46 3.11
CA THR A 41 -10.85 0.26 2.26
C THR A 41 -9.46 -0.30 2.01
N GLY A 42 -9.39 -1.53 1.51
CA GLY A 42 -8.10 -2.15 1.22
C GLY A 42 -7.30 -1.48 0.11
N GLU A 43 -7.95 -0.86 -0.87
CA GLU A 43 -7.32 -0.10 -1.94
C GLU A 43 -6.81 1.25 -1.43
N ARG A 44 -7.63 1.96 -0.63
CA ARG A 44 -7.23 3.22 0.01
C ARG A 44 -6.02 3.04 0.90
N ARG A 45 -5.95 1.93 1.65
CA ARG A 45 -4.80 1.58 2.48
C ARG A 45 -3.52 1.44 1.66
N GLN A 46 -3.59 0.75 0.53
CA GLN A 46 -2.45 0.60 -0.39
C GLN A 46 -2.02 1.95 -0.98
N ARG A 47 -2.98 2.73 -1.48
CA ARG A 47 -2.72 4.05 -2.06
C ARG A 47 -2.13 5.01 -1.03
N MET A 48 -2.63 4.97 0.20
CA MET A 48 -2.11 5.76 1.31
C MET A 48 -0.65 5.39 1.63
N LEU A 49 -0.32 4.11 1.73
CA LEU A 49 1.05 3.65 1.98
C LEU A 49 2.02 4.11 0.88
N ALA A 50 1.62 3.95 -0.39
CA ALA A 50 2.44 4.36 -1.52
C ALA A 50 2.65 5.87 -1.58
N LEU A 51 1.57 6.67 -1.49
CA LEU A 51 1.64 8.12 -1.67
C LEU A 51 2.23 8.86 -0.46
N ARG A 52 1.87 8.43 0.76
CA ARG A 52 2.25 9.16 1.98
C ARG A 52 3.57 8.68 2.59
N PHE A 53 3.89 7.40 2.42
CA PHE A 53 5.03 6.77 3.09
C PHE A 53 6.04 6.16 2.12
N GLY A 54 5.76 6.16 0.80
CA GLY A 54 6.64 5.52 -0.18
C GLY A 54 6.68 3.99 -0.06
N ILE A 55 5.77 3.39 0.72
CA ILE A 55 5.74 1.95 1.00
C ILE A 55 4.92 1.28 -0.10
N VAL A 56 5.61 0.67 -1.05
CA VAL A 56 5.00 -0.05 -2.18
C VAL A 56 5.26 -1.55 -2.03
N ASP A 57 4.24 -2.34 -2.31
CA ASP A 57 4.40 -3.78 -2.44
C ASP A 57 5.11 -4.07 -3.78
N THR A 58 6.40 -4.38 -3.71
CA THR A 58 7.22 -4.73 -4.88
C THR A 58 7.16 -6.22 -5.21
N ALA A 59 6.58 -7.05 -4.33
CA ALA A 59 6.34 -8.47 -4.59
C ALA A 59 5.17 -8.67 -5.57
N THR A 60 4.30 -7.66 -5.72
CA THR A 60 3.47 -7.50 -6.92
C THR A 60 4.28 -6.70 -7.94
N PRO A 61 4.81 -7.33 -9.02
CA PRO A 61 5.56 -6.59 -10.03
C PRO A 61 4.66 -5.49 -10.60
N VAL A 62 5.20 -4.28 -10.82
CA VAL A 62 4.48 -3.21 -11.53
C VAL A 62 3.92 -3.73 -12.85
N ALA A 63 4.64 -4.65 -13.51
CA ALA A 63 4.18 -5.38 -14.69
C ALA A 63 2.84 -6.11 -14.49
N GLY A 64 2.60 -6.73 -13.33
CA GLY A 64 1.35 -7.43 -13.02
C GLY A 64 0.16 -6.49 -12.77
N LEU A 65 0.43 -5.29 -12.24
CA LEU A 65 -0.60 -4.24 -12.08
C LEU A 65 -0.95 -3.59 -13.42
N LEU A 66 0.06 -3.30 -14.26
CA LEU A 66 -0.14 -2.75 -15.61
C LEU A 66 -0.86 -3.74 -16.52
N ALA A 67 -0.52 -5.03 -16.47
CA ALA A 67 -1.20 -6.07 -17.26
C ALA A 67 -2.68 -6.23 -16.92
N ARG A 68 -3.08 -6.01 -15.65
CA ARG A 68 -4.49 -6.05 -15.24
C ARG A 68 -5.24 -4.78 -15.63
N ALA A 69 -4.58 -3.62 -15.59
CA ALA A 69 -5.18 -2.36 -16.02
C ALA A 69 -5.44 -2.33 -17.54
N SER A 70 -4.52 -2.85 -18.35
CA SER A 70 -4.70 -2.96 -19.80
C SER A 70 -5.76 -3.99 -20.18
N LEU A 71 -5.87 -5.10 -19.45
CA LEU A 71 -6.93 -6.09 -19.66
C LEU A 71 -8.33 -5.52 -19.34
N ALA A 72 -8.45 -4.75 -18.26
CA ALA A 72 -9.71 -4.08 -17.91
C ALA A 72 -10.13 -3.07 -18.99
N ALA A 73 -9.17 -2.29 -19.53
CA ALA A 73 -9.44 -1.36 -20.63
C ALA A 73 -9.81 -2.04 -21.94
N ALA A 74 -9.32 -3.26 -22.20
CA ALA A 74 -9.61 -4.02 -23.41
C ALA A 74 -10.96 -4.75 -23.38
N LEU A 75 -11.51 -5.02 -22.19
CA LEU A 75 -12.81 -5.66 -22.02
C LEU A 75 -14.00 -4.68 -22.07
N GLU A 76 -13.72 -3.38 -22.00
CA GLU A 76 -14.73 -2.32 -22.15
C GLU A 76 -14.77 -1.71 -23.58
N ALA A 77 -13.97 -2.23 -24.51
CA ALA A 77 -13.91 -1.82 -25.93
C ALA A 77 -14.56 -2.85 -26.85
#